data_AF-A0A0N8W545-F1
#
_entry.id   AF-A0A0N8W545-F1
#
_cell.length_a   1.000
_cell.length_b   1.000
_cell.length_c   1.000
_cell.angle_alpha   90.00
_cell.angle_beta   90.00
_cell.angle_gamma   90.00
#
_symmetry.space_group_name_H-M   'P 1'
#
loop_
_entity.id
_entity.type
_entity.pdbx_description
1 polymer ?
#
loop_
_entity_poly.entity_id
_entity_poly.type
_entity_poly.pdbx_seq_one_letter_code
_entity_poly.pdbx_strand_id
1 'polypeptide(L)'
;MKKVILSLALFLCFLNIRAQEIPRFNPDTIRTITLDSIITKGARLNVERFINAVINDTSFYQAFRNMKKYTFIAENRVYTYDKKNKIDGKIYRKIKHNNNGPYKMEYLVKEDNGRVYKKNGKYQLYTVEMFDYIFMNAYNSDFIPNAPMTNGKGGGTNESYKDKLKTLIFNPGRPIKGLPFIGNKTQIFTANMRQYYDYTFYTATYLDSIPVYRFKVAVKPDLSSWTKDGLMIKELVTIFDQRNFEILGRYVDMKYSNMLFDFDVQMNIEMSYFDEVKLPTKITYQGNWDYPFKKEERASFLVVHKDYKLGTGK
;
A
#
# COMPACT_ATOMS: atom_id res chain seq x y z
N MET A 1 27.35 38.91 26.19
CA MET A 1 27.46 37.42 26.06
C MET A 1 26.11 36.68 26.16
N LYS A 2 25.15 37.07 27.02
CA LYS A 2 23.85 36.39 27.13
C LYS A 2 22.91 36.52 25.90
N LYS A 3 23.03 37.59 25.10
CA LYS A 3 22.18 37.80 23.91
C LYS A 3 22.57 36.95 22.69
N VAL A 4 23.84 36.54 22.57
CA VAL A 4 24.34 35.72 21.45
C VAL A 4 23.93 34.25 21.60
N ILE A 5 23.81 33.77 22.86
CA ILE A 5 23.37 32.41 23.16
C ILE A 5 21.87 32.23 22.83
N LEU A 6 21.06 33.28 23.02
CA LEU A 6 19.63 33.25 22.68
C LEU A 6 19.40 33.22 21.16
N SER A 7 20.26 33.86 20.38
CA SER A 7 20.22 33.83 18.91
C SER A 7 20.59 32.46 18.34
N LEU A 8 21.55 31.76 18.98
CA LEU A 8 21.99 30.44 18.56
C LEU A 8 20.94 29.36 18.87
N ALA A 9 20.18 29.51 19.97
CA ALA A 9 19.06 28.63 20.31
C ALA A 9 17.86 28.77 19.36
N LEU A 10 17.65 29.96 18.79
CA LEU A 10 16.55 30.21 17.84
C LEU A 10 16.87 29.68 16.42
N PHE A 11 18.15 29.51 16.07
CA PHE A 11 18.56 29.04 14.74
C PHE A 11 18.48 27.51 14.59
N LEU A 12 18.39 26.76 15.70
CA LEU A 12 18.25 25.30 15.70
C LEU A 12 16.82 24.80 15.41
N CYS A 13 15.83 25.69 15.36
CA CYS A 13 14.43 25.33 15.08
C CYS A 13 14.05 25.28 13.59
N PHE A 14 14.98 25.57 12.67
CA PHE A 14 14.74 25.52 11.22
C PHE A 14 15.25 24.24 10.53
N LEU A 15 15.42 23.15 11.29
CA LEU A 15 15.59 21.84 10.67
C LEU A 15 14.28 21.44 10.01
N ASN A 16 14.21 21.71 8.71
CA ASN A 16 13.22 21.16 7.78
C ASN A 16 13.11 19.65 8.04
N ILE A 17 12.04 19.25 8.73
CA ILE A 17 11.63 17.86 8.83
C ILE A 17 11.14 17.48 7.44
N ARG A 18 12.08 17.03 6.59
CA ARG A 18 11.71 16.24 5.41
C ARG A 18 10.95 15.03 5.95
N ALA A 19 9.82 14.72 5.32
CA ALA A 19 9.14 13.45 5.51
C ALA A 19 10.22 12.36 5.49
N GLN A 20 10.38 11.63 6.60
CA GLN A 20 11.44 10.64 6.73
C GLN A 20 11.18 9.54 5.72
N GLU A 21 11.92 9.54 4.62
CA GLU A 21 12.17 8.30 3.89
C GLU A 21 12.77 7.33 4.90
N ILE A 22 12.12 6.18 5.11
CA ILE A 22 12.63 5.14 5.99
C ILE A 22 14.01 4.73 5.40
N PRO A 23 15.13 4.98 6.09
CA PRO A 23 16.48 4.77 5.55
C PRO A 23 16.78 3.28 5.52
N ARG A 24 16.25 2.62 4.50
CA ARG A 24 16.20 1.17 4.32
C ARG A 24 16.34 0.88 2.83
N PHE A 25 16.81 -0.31 2.51
CA PHE A 25 16.80 -0.82 1.15
C PHE A 25 15.37 -0.76 0.57
N ASN A 26 15.17 0.04 -0.48
CA ASN A 26 13.94 0.04 -1.24
C ASN A 26 14.00 -1.10 -2.27
N PRO A 27 13.12 -2.12 -2.20
CA PRO A 27 13.10 -3.19 -3.17
C PRO A 27 12.56 -2.76 -4.54
N ASP A 28 11.88 -1.60 -4.63
CA ASP A 28 11.37 -1.06 -5.90
C ASP A 28 12.50 -0.46 -6.75
N THR A 29 13.15 -1.32 -7.51
CA THR A 29 14.16 -0.93 -8.51
C THR A 29 13.55 -0.67 -9.89
N ILE A 30 12.23 -0.79 -10.04
CA ILE A 30 11.54 -0.74 -11.33
C ILE A 30 10.81 0.60 -11.44
N ARG A 31 11.40 1.53 -12.19
CA ARG A 31 10.75 2.81 -12.52
C ARG A 31 9.67 2.57 -13.58
N THR A 32 8.42 2.66 -13.17
CA THR A 32 7.25 2.51 -14.05
C THR A 32 6.54 3.84 -14.32
N ILE A 33 6.95 4.94 -13.66
CA ILE A 33 6.26 6.23 -13.71
C ILE A 33 7.24 7.37 -13.95
N THR A 34 7.01 8.11 -15.03
CA THR A 34 7.65 9.39 -15.37
C THR A 34 6.54 10.45 -15.43
N LEU A 35 6.48 11.35 -14.44
CA LEU A 35 5.50 12.45 -14.46
C LEU A 35 6.17 13.67 -15.10
N ASP A 36 5.78 14.01 -16.33
CA ASP A 36 6.24 15.23 -16.97
C ASP A 36 5.69 16.48 -16.25
N SER A 37 6.57 17.46 -16.08
CA SER A 37 6.48 18.56 -15.11
C SER A 37 5.46 19.66 -15.40
N ILE A 38 4.51 19.47 -16.32
CA ILE A 38 3.54 20.51 -16.66
C ILE A 38 2.38 20.48 -15.65
N ILE A 39 2.66 21.09 -14.49
CA ILE A 39 1.71 21.33 -13.41
C ILE A 39 0.77 22.45 -13.83
N THR A 40 -0.41 22.10 -14.33
CA THR A 40 -1.51 23.08 -14.44
C THR A 40 -2.45 22.83 -13.27
N LYS A 41 -2.52 23.75 -12.29
CA LYS A 41 -3.62 23.75 -11.31
C LYS A 41 -4.91 23.97 -12.09
N GLY A 42 -5.60 22.89 -12.42
CA GLY A 42 -6.82 22.95 -13.21
C GLY A 42 -7.87 23.80 -12.50
N ALA A 43 -8.26 24.91 -13.12
CA ALA A 43 -9.44 25.66 -12.71
C ALA A 43 -10.67 24.74 -12.83
N ARG A 44 -11.42 24.57 -11.73
CA ARG A 44 -12.78 23.98 -11.70
C ARG A 44 -12.92 22.52 -12.20
N LEU A 45 -11.90 21.66 -12.09
CA LEU A 45 -12.20 20.22 -12.08
C LEU A 45 -12.89 19.87 -10.75
N ASN A 46 -14.03 19.18 -10.82
CA ASN A 46 -14.83 18.85 -9.65
C ASN A 46 -14.08 17.82 -8.79
N VAL A 47 -13.38 18.29 -7.75
CA VAL A 47 -12.67 17.45 -6.77
C VAL A 47 -13.60 16.37 -6.21
N GLU A 48 -14.90 16.65 -6.07
CA GLU A 48 -15.89 15.66 -5.63
C GLU A 48 -15.96 14.46 -6.57
N ARG A 49 -15.77 14.63 -7.89
CA ARG A 49 -15.75 13.51 -8.84
C ARG A 49 -14.62 12.53 -8.52
N PHE A 50 -13.42 13.04 -8.24
CA PHE A 50 -12.26 12.22 -7.86
C PHE A 50 -12.47 11.57 -6.50
N ILE A 51 -12.95 12.33 -5.52
CA ILE A 51 -13.29 11.82 -4.18
C ILE A 51 -14.29 10.67 -4.29
N ASN A 52 -15.40 10.87 -5.02
CA ASN A 52 -16.43 9.86 -5.20
C ASN A 52 -15.91 8.63 -5.92
N ALA A 53 -15.04 8.79 -6.92
CA ALA A 53 -14.40 7.66 -7.59
C ALA A 53 -13.50 6.87 -6.63
N VAL A 54 -12.69 7.53 -5.80
CA VAL A 54 -11.88 6.84 -4.79
C VAL A 54 -12.74 6.11 -3.75
N ILE A 55 -13.78 6.75 -3.22
CA ILE A 55 -14.65 6.17 -2.18
C ILE A 55 -15.37 4.91 -2.68
N ASN A 56 -15.88 4.97 -3.91
CA ASN A 56 -16.72 3.92 -4.50
C ASN A 56 -15.92 2.90 -5.32
N ASP A 57 -14.60 3.05 -5.41
CA ASP A 57 -13.72 2.17 -6.17
C ASP A 57 -13.78 0.72 -5.67
N THR A 58 -14.09 -0.18 -6.59
CA THR A 58 -14.00 -1.64 -6.44
C THR A 58 -13.07 -2.25 -7.50
N SER A 59 -12.45 -1.41 -8.34
CA SER A 59 -11.75 -1.84 -9.56
C SER A 59 -10.42 -2.53 -9.25
N PHE A 60 -9.67 -2.09 -8.22
CA PHE A 60 -8.48 -2.82 -7.76
C PHE A 60 -8.83 -4.25 -7.39
N TYR A 61 -9.86 -4.39 -6.57
CA TYR A 61 -10.31 -5.69 -6.14
C TYR A 61 -10.70 -6.59 -7.32
N GLN A 62 -11.48 -6.03 -8.25
CA GLN A 62 -11.89 -6.75 -9.45
C GLN A 62 -10.69 -7.16 -10.30
N ALA A 63 -9.66 -6.32 -10.40
CA ALA A 63 -8.43 -6.63 -11.11
C ALA A 63 -7.70 -7.84 -10.50
N PHE A 64 -7.55 -7.91 -9.17
CA PHE A 64 -6.99 -9.09 -8.49
C PHE A 64 -7.83 -10.35 -8.72
N ARG A 65 -9.15 -10.24 -8.70
CA ARG A 65 -10.04 -11.37 -9.03
C ARG A 65 -9.92 -11.82 -10.47
N ASN A 66 -9.79 -10.89 -11.39
CA ASN A 66 -9.67 -11.19 -12.81
C ASN A 66 -8.45 -12.04 -13.10
N MET A 67 -7.36 -11.92 -12.32
CA MET A 67 -6.15 -12.75 -12.48
C MET A 67 -6.41 -14.25 -12.44
N LYS A 68 -7.49 -14.72 -11.79
CA LYS A 68 -7.94 -16.14 -11.83
C LYS A 68 -8.17 -16.67 -13.25
N LYS A 69 -8.53 -15.78 -14.17
CA LYS A 69 -8.80 -16.14 -15.56
C LYS A 69 -7.52 -16.22 -16.39
N TYR A 70 -6.37 -15.84 -15.83
CA TYR A 70 -5.13 -15.70 -16.58
C TYR A 70 -4.04 -16.61 -16.04
N THR A 71 -3.26 -17.18 -16.94
CA THR A 71 -1.94 -17.73 -16.63
C THR A 71 -0.94 -16.58 -16.58
N PHE A 72 -0.08 -16.52 -15.56
CA PHE A 72 0.90 -15.43 -15.39
C PHE A 72 2.11 -15.87 -14.54
N ILE A 73 3.16 -15.05 -14.55
CA ILE A 73 4.33 -15.18 -13.68
C ILE A 73 4.27 -14.12 -12.57
N ALA A 74 4.44 -14.53 -11.32
CA ALA A 74 4.65 -13.67 -10.18
C ALA A 74 6.11 -13.75 -9.70
N GLU A 75 6.80 -12.61 -9.68
CA GLU A 75 8.13 -12.47 -9.06
C GLU A 75 8.01 -11.72 -7.74
N ASN A 76 8.29 -12.41 -6.64
CA ASN A 76 8.15 -11.88 -5.29
C ASN A 76 9.53 -11.72 -4.66
N ARG A 77 9.84 -10.51 -4.19
CA ARG A 77 11.02 -10.18 -3.39
C ARG A 77 10.57 -9.68 -2.04
N VAL A 78 11.03 -10.33 -0.97
CA VAL A 78 10.77 -9.91 0.41
C VAL A 78 12.09 -9.68 1.11
N TYR A 79 12.16 -8.60 1.87
CA TYR A 79 13.28 -8.29 2.74
C TYR A 79 12.77 -8.04 4.15
N THR A 80 13.42 -8.64 5.13
CA THR A 80 13.22 -8.35 6.55
C THR A 80 14.42 -7.61 7.09
N TYR A 81 14.20 -6.82 8.15
CA TYR A 81 15.21 -5.94 8.70
C TYR A 81 15.33 -6.08 10.21
N ASP A 82 16.55 -5.91 10.70
CA ASP A 82 16.80 -5.78 12.13
C ASP A 82 16.44 -4.36 12.65
N LYS A 83 16.63 -4.15 13.95
CA LYS A 83 16.39 -2.87 14.61
C LYS A 83 17.28 -1.71 14.10
N LYS A 84 18.36 -2.02 13.38
CA LYS A 84 19.27 -1.06 12.74
C LYS A 84 18.96 -0.87 11.24
N ASN A 85 17.81 -1.37 10.77
CA ASN A 85 17.41 -1.38 9.35
C ASN A 85 18.37 -2.12 8.41
N LYS A 86 19.20 -3.03 8.94
CA LYS A 86 20.02 -3.92 8.11
C LYS A 86 19.21 -5.13 7.68
N ILE A 87 19.35 -5.53 6.41
CA ILE A 87 18.68 -6.73 5.90
C ILE A 87 19.16 -7.94 6.69
N ASP A 88 18.23 -8.69 7.28
CA ASP A 88 18.54 -9.90 8.03
C ASP A 88 17.83 -11.15 7.49
N GLY A 89 16.95 -10.98 6.51
CA GLY A 89 16.28 -12.05 5.79
C GLY A 89 15.88 -11.60 4.38
N LYS A 90 15.90 -12.55 3.44
CA LYS A 90 15.55 -12.36 2.02
C LYS A 90 14.73 -13.55 1.54
N ILE A 91 13.66 -13.27 0.81
CA ILE A 91 12.91 -14.26 0.04
C ILE A 91 12.91 -13.80 -1.41
N TYR A 92 13.24 -14.71 -2.32
CA TYR A 92 12.99 -14.55 -3.74
C TYR A 92 12.23 -15.75 -4.28
N ARG A 93 11.08 -15.49 -4.88
CA ARG A 93 10.24 -16.52 -5.49
C ARG A 93 9.83 -16.08 -6.88
N LYS A 94 9.98 -16.99 -7.84
CA LYS A 94 9.40 -16.87 -9.18
C LYS A 94 8.37 -17.97 -9.34
N ILE A 95 7.11 -17.60 -9.51
CA ILE A 95 5.97 -18.52 -9.42
C ILE A 95 5.19 -18.41 -10.71
N LYS A 96 4.87 -19.55 -11.31
CA LYS A 96 3.94 -19.65 -12.43
C LYS A 96 2.57 -20.03 -11.89
N HIS A 97 1.59 -19.16 -12.13
CA HIS A 97 0.18 -19.46 -11.92
C HIS A 97 -0.37 -19.93 -13.26
N ASN A 98 -0.80 -21.19 -13.33
CA ASN A 98 -1.35 -21.79 -14.54
C ASN A 98 -2.87 -21.97 -14.38
N ASN A 99 -3.62 -21.31 -15.24
CA ASN A 99 -5.08 -21.38 -15.32
C ASN A 99 -5.55 -22.02 -16.64
N ASN A 100 -4.68 -22.76 -17.33
CA ASN A 100 -5.07 -23.65 -18.43
C ASN A 100 -5.58 -24.96 -17.82
N GLY A 101 -6.90 -25.15 -17.76
CA GLY A 101 -7.52 -26.25 -17.04
C GLY A 101 -7.54 -26.02 -15.51
N PRO A 102 -7.42 -27.07 -14.67
CA PRO A 102 -7.39 -26.91 -13.22
C PRO A 102 -6.24 -26.02 -12.76
N TYR A 103 -6.52 -25.09 -11.85
CA TYR A 103 -5.51 -24.18 -11.32
C TYR A 103 -4.32 -24.93 -10.74
N LYS A 104 -3.11 -24.57 -11.20
CA LYS A 104 -1.84 -25.09 -10.69
C LYS A 104 -0.88 -23.95 -10.38
N MET A 105 -0.27 -24.00 -9.21
CA MET A 105 0.83 -23.11 -8.81
C MET A 105 2.16 -23.88 -8.91
N GLU A 106 3.16 -23.30 -9.58
CA GLU A 106 4.46 -23.93 -9.79
C GLU A 106 5.58 -22.96 -9.40
N TYR A 107 6.46 -23.37 -8.49
CA TYR A 107 7.67 -22.61 -8.16
C TYR A 107 8.72 -22.84 -9.25
N LEU A 108 9.05 -21.80 -10.00
CA LEU A 108 10.16 -21.80 -10.95
C LEU A 108 11.49 -21.50 -10.25
N VAL A 109 11.45 -20.62 -9.24
CA VAL A 109 12.57 -20.31 -8.34
C VAL A 109 12.01 -20.14 -6.93
N LYS A 110 12.74 -20.66 -5.94
CA LYS A 110 12.43 -20.50 -4.51
C LYS A 110 13.72 -20.43 -3.72
N GLU A 111 14.07 -19.21 -3.28
CA GLU A 111 15.29 -18.93 -2.55
C GLU A 111 14.95 -18.15 -1.29
N ASP A 112 15.26 -18.73 -0.13
CA ASP A 112 15.04 -18.12 1.17
C ASP A 112 16.40 -18.05 1.91
N ASN A 113 16.78 -16.87 2.38
CA ASN A 113 18.08 -16.63 3.03
C ASN A 113 17.92 -15.82 4.32
N GLY A 114 18.72 -16.13 5.35
CA GLY A 114 18.72 -15.40 6.63
C GLY A 114 17.54 -15.74 7.55
N ARG A 115 17.16 -14.80 8.41
CA ARG A 115 16.16 -14.97 9.49
C ARG A 115 14.72 -14.86 9.01
N VAL A 116 14.37 -15.64 8.00
CA VAL A 116 13.00 -15.67 7.43
C VAL A 116 12.07 -16.59 8.24
N TYR A 117 12.58 -17.74 8.69
CA TYR A 117 11.81 -18.75 9.41
C TYR A 117 12.37 -19.00 10.81
N LYS A 118 11.48 -19.42 11.70
CA LYS A 118 11.80 -20.02 13.00
C LYS A 118 12.29 -21.45 12.80
N LYS A 119 12.91 -22.01 13.84
CA LYS A 119 13.33 -23.43 13.87
C LYS A 119 12.20 -24.42 13.57
N ASN A 120 10.94 -24.05 13.85
CA ASN A 120 9.76 -24.88 13.58
C ASN A 120 9.18 -24.68 12.16
N GLY A 121 9.90 -24.02 11.25
CA GLY A 121 9.48 -23.78 9.87
C GLY A 121 8.43 -22.68 9.69
N LYS A 122 7.88 -22.11 10.78
CA LYS A 122 6.94 -20.97 10.71
C LYS A 122 7.69 -19.68 10.39
N TYR A 123 7.02 -18.72 9.75
CA TYR A 123 7.60 -17.40 9.52
C TYR A 123 8.04 -16.73 10.83
N GLN A 124 9.18 -16.04 10.75
CA GLN A 124 9.73 -15.27 11.86
C GLN A 124 8.87 -14.04 12.15
N LEU A 125 8.51 -13.29 11.11
CA LEU A 125 7.69 -12.09 11.18
C LEU A 125 6.26 -12.39 10.72
N TYR A 126 5.28 -11.92 11.49
CA TYR A 126 3.87 -12.04 11.15
C TYR A 126 3.52 -11.25 9.87
N THR A 127 4.15 -10.10 9.66
CA THR A 127 4.01 -9.27 8.46
C THR A 127 4.37 -10.08 7.22
N VAL A 128 5.47 -10.86 7.25
CA VAL A 128 5.85 -11.71 6.11
C VAL A 128 4.83 -12.83 5.90
N GLU A 129 4.36 -13.49 6.97
CA GLU A 129 3.29 -14.50 6.87
C GLU A 129 2.02 -13.93 6.23
N MET A 130 1.63 -12.71 6.63
CA MET A 130 0.45 -12.06 6.10
C MET A 130 0.61 -11.68 4.63
N PHE A 131 1.72 -11.05 4.26
CA PHE A 131 1.98 -10.68 2.87
C PHE A 131 2.03 -11.91 1.98
N ASP A 132 2.68 -12.98 2.44
CA ASP A 132 2.68 -14.26 1.75
C ASP A 132 1.25 -14.79 1.59
N TYR A 133 0.45 -14.80 2.66
CA TYR A 133 -0.94 -15.21 2.59
C TYR A 133 -1.76 -14.35 1.61
N ILE A 134 -1.64 -13.02 1.66
CA ILE A 134 -2.40 -12.12 0.79
C ILE A 134 -2.00 -12.33 -0.66
N PHE A 135 -0.71 -12.35 -1.02
CA PHE A 135 -0.30 -12.38 -2.42
C PHE A 135 -0.18 -13.79 -3.02
N MET A 136 -0.06 -14.83 -2.19
CA MET A 136 -0.24 -16.21 -2.65
C MET A 136 -1.71 -16.58 -2.84
N ASN A 137 -2.61 -16.00 -2.03
CA ASN A 137 -4.04 -16.30 -2.07
C ASN A 137 -4.92 -15.18 -2.63
N ALA A 138 -4.36 -14.05 -3.08
CA ALA A 138 -5.12 -12.96 -3.72
C ALA A 138 -5.95 -13.47 -4.90
N TYR A 139 -5.47 -14.56 -5.51
CA TYR A 139 -6.10 -15.23 -6.64
C TYR A 139 -7.06 -16.34 -6.22
N ASN A 140 -7.28 -16.58 -4.92
CA ASN A 140 -8.13 -17.64 -4.38
C ASN A 140 -9.29 -17.03 -3.56
N SER A 141 -10.26 -16.43 -4.25
CA SER A 141 -11.68 -16.18 -3.86
C SER A 141 -12.04 -15.39 -2.61
N ASP A 142 -11.27 -15.44 -1.53
CA ASP A 142 -11.72 -15.03 -0.18
C ASP A 142 -11.67 -13.51 0.04
N PHE A 143 -11.49 -12.76 -1.03
CA PHE A 143 -11.19 -11.35 -0.94
C PHE A 143 -12.47 -10.50 -1.14
N ILE A 144 -13.66 -10.94 -0.74
CA ILE A 144 -14.94 -10.31 -1.15
C ILE A 144 -15.06 -8.81 -0.72
N PRO A 145 -15.35 -7.86 -1.65
CA PRO A 145 -15.60 -6.46 -1.34
C PRO A 145 -16.93 -6.42 -0.63
N ASN A 146 -16.93 -5.86 0.58
CA ASN A 146 -18.07 -5.88 1.48
C ASN A 146 -18.45 -7.28 2.01
N ALA A 147 -17.49 -8.22 2.14
CA ALA A 147 -17.69 -9.32 3.08
C ALA A 147 -18.11 -8.69 4.41
N PRO A 148 -19.23 -9.08 5.02
CA PRO A 148 -19.47 -8.75 6.41
C PRO A 148 -18.20 -9.18 7.15
N MET A 149 -17.59 -8.29 7.94
CA MET A 149 -16.65 -8.74 8.94
C MET A 149 -17.36 -9.88 9.65
N THR A 150 -16.84 -11.10 9.50
CA THR A 150 -17.46 -12.24 10.14
C THR A 150 -17.34 -12.00 11.63
N ASN A 151 -18.40 -11.46 12.22
CA ASN A 151 -18.53 -11.36 13.65
C ASN A 151 -18.34 -12.78 14.17
N GLY A 152 -17.30 -12.93 14.99
CA GLY A 152 -16.66 -14.18 15.32
C GLY A 152 -17.63 -15.33 15.52
N LYS A 153 -17.46 -16.36 14.70
CA LYS A 153 -17.69 -17.75 15.10
C LYS A 153 -16.55 -18.58 14.55
N GLY A 154 -15.42 -18.58 15.26
CA GLY A 154 -14.37 -19.60 15.10
C GLY A 154 -12.91 -19.12 14.97
N GLY A 155 -12.66 -17.87 14.61
CA GLY A 155 -11.31 -17.37 14.34
C GLY A 155 -10.64 -16.70 15.54
N GLY A 156 -9.46 -17.18 15.96
CA GLY A 156 -8.66 -16.53 17.01
C GLY A 156 -8.25 -15.10 16.67
N THR A 157 -7.62 -14.40 17.63
CA THR A 157 -7.14 -13.00 17.52
C THR A 157 -6.34 -12.68 16.24
N ASN A 158 -5.68 -13.68 15.65
CA ASN A 158 -4.89 -13.55 14.43
C ASN A 158 -5.73 -13.37 13.15
N GLU A 159 -6.94 -13.90 13.06
CA GLU A 159 -7.76 -13.82 11.82
C GLU A 159 -8.41 -12.44 11.66
N SER A 160 -8.96 -11.90 12.75
CA SER A 160 -9.49 -10.52 12.78
C SER A 160 -8.44 -9.50 12.32
N TYR A 161 -7.17 -9.73 12.66
CA TYR A 161 -6.06 -8.85 12.30
C TYR A 161 -5.71 -8.91 10.80
N LYS A 162 -5.70 -10.11 10.18
CA LYS A 162 -5.51 -10.25 8.73
C LYS A 162 -6.55 -9.45 7.94
N ASP A 163 -7.82 -9.49 8.35
CA ASP A 163 -8.89 -8.79 7.64
C ASP A 163 -8.84 -7.27 7.77
N LYS A 164 -8.37 -6.78 8.93
CA LYS A 164 -8.15 -5.35 9.18
C LYS A 164 -7.01 -4.79 8.34
N LEU A 165 -5.90 -5.53 8.26
CA LEU A 165 -4.76 -5.16 7.42
C LEU A 165 -5.09 -5.27 5.92
N LYS A 166 -5.85 -6.29 5.49
CA LYS A 166 -6.41 -6.33 4.13
C LYS A 166 -7.19 -5.06 3.81
N THR A 167 -8.03 -4.59 4.74
CA THR A 167 -8.81 -3.34 4.52
C THR A 167 -7.89 -2.12 4.38
N LEU A 168 -6.86 -2.01 5.21
CA LEU A 168 -5.86 -0.93 5.12
C LEU A 168 -5.09 -0.95 3.79
N ILE A 169 -4.68 -2.14 3.36
CA ILE A 169 -3.85 -2.38 2.18
C ILE A 169 -4.63 -2.11 0.88
N PHE A 170 -5.89 -2.57 0.78
CA PHE A 170 -6.64 -2.53 -0.48
C PHE A 170 -7.69 -1.42 -0.56
N ASN A 171 -8.20 -0.95 0.58
CA ASN A 171 -9.25 0.08 0.65
C ASN A 171 -8.87 1.24 1.61
N PRO A 172 -7.71 1.88 1.39
CA PRO A 172 -7.28 3.02 2.19
C PRO A 172 -8.29 4.17 2.04
N GLY A 173 -8.87 4.64 3.15
CA GLY A 173 -9.92 5.67 3.12
C GLY A 173 -11.28 5.24 3.68
N ARG A 174 -11.54 3.93 3.78
CA ARG A 174 -12.80 3.40 4.34
C ARG A 174 -12.67 3.11 5.84
N PRO A 175 -13.75 3.35 6.62
CA PRO A 175 -13.74 3.08 8.05
C PRO A 175 -13.52 1.59 8.34
N ILE A 176 -12.56 1.31 9.22
CA ILE A 176 -12.28 -0.05 9.68
C ILE A 176 -13.10 -0.30 10.95
N LYS A 177 -14.15 -1.11 10.83
CA LYS A 177 -14.96 -1.52 11.98
C LYS A 177 -14.14 -2.44 12.91
N GLY A 178 -14.36 -2.37 14.22
CA GLY A 178 -13.74 -3.31 15.18
C GLY A 178 -12.27 -3.08 15.55
N LEU A 179 -11.64 -1.97 15.14
CA LEU A 179 -10.46 -1.43 15.84
C LEU A 179 -10.88 -0.22 16.71
N PRO A 180 -10.75 -0.30 18.04
CA PRO A 180 -10.92 0.87 18.90
C PRO A 180 -10.01 2.01 18.41
N PHE A 181 -10.56 3.22 18.30
CA PHE A 181 -9.83 4.47 18.01
C PHE A 181 -9.19 4.62 16.61
N ILE A 182 -9.28 3.64 15.70
CA ILE A 182 -8.71 3.70 14.33
C ILE A 182 -9.79 3.86 13.25
N GLY A 183 -10.99 3.32 13.46
CA GLY A 183 -12.05 3.25 12.44
C GLY A 183 -12.34 4.58 11.73
N ASN A 184 -12.61 5.65 12.49
CA ASN A 184 -12.96 6.96 11.91
C ASN A 184 -11.76 7.73 11.35
N LYS A 185 -10.52 7.38 11.74
CA LYS A 185 -9.29 8.11 11.34
C LYS A 185 -8.84 7.83 9.91
N THR A 186 -9.43 6.82 9.28
CA THR A 186 -9.23 6.46 7.87
C THR A 186 -10.04 7.35 6.91
N GLN A 187 -11.08 8.04 7.39
CA GLN A 187 -12.07 8.71 6.54
C GLN A 187 -11.64 10.11 6.09
N ILE A 188 -10.60 10.20 5.25
CA ILE A 188 -9.99 11.46 4.82
C ILE A 188 -10.89 12.38 3.99
N PHE A 189 -12.06 11.90 3.52
CA PHE A 189 -12.96 12.64 2.64
C PHE A 189 -14.21 13.24 3.33
N THR A 190 -14.41 12.95 4.61
CA THR A 190 -15.53 13.49 5.39
C THR A 190 -15.41 15.01 5.58
N ALA A 191 -16.54 15.70 5.76
CA ALA A 191 -16.58 17.15 5.96
C ALA A 191 -15.60 17.63 7.05
N ASN A 192 -15.55 16.89 8.16
CA ASN A 192 -14.68 17.22 9.30
C ASN A 192 -13.19 16.97 9.01
N MET A 193 -12.85 16.05 8.11
CA MET A 193 -11.46 15.70 7.81
C MET A 193 -10.86 16.56 6.70
N ARG A 194 -11.68 17.06 5.76
CA ARG A 194 -11.25 17.91 4.64
C ARG A 194 -10.43 19.12 5.06
N GLN A 195 -10.68 19.67 6.25
CA GLN A 195 -9.91 20.80 6.78
C GLN A 195 -8.42 20.49 6.99
N TYR A 196 -8.06 19.21 7.16
CA TYR A 196 -6.69 18.77 7.45
C TYR A 196 -5.89 18.32 6.22
N TYR A 197 -6.51 18.27 5.04
CA TYR A 197 -5.86 17.77 3.82
C TYR A 197 -5.89 18.79 2.69
N ASP A 198 -4.82 18.80 1.90
CA ASP A 198 -4.75 19.43 0.60
C ASP A 198 -5.13 18.42 -0.48
N TYR A 199 -6.03 18.84 -1.36
CA TYR A 199 -6.45 18.08 -2.54
C TYR A 199 -5.83 18.73 -3.76
N THR A 200 -4.94 18.00 -4.42
CA THR A 200 -4.21 18.47 -5.59
C THR A 200 -4.41 17.52 -6.75
N PHE A 201 -4.32 18.08 -7.94
CA PHE A 201 -4.55 17.36 -9.18
C PHE A 201 -3.52 17.80 -10.21
N TYR A 202 -3.00 16.82 -10.94
CA TYR A 202 -2.04 17.03 -12.02
C TYR A 202 -2.40 16.14 -13.19
N THR A 203 -2.15 16.61 -14.41
CA THR A 203 -2.12 15.75 -15.59
C THR A 203 -0.69 15.25 -15.80
N ALA A 204 -0.54 14.01 -16.23
CA ALA A 204 0.75 13.44 -16.58
C ALA A 204 0.58 12.34 -17.63
N THR A 205 1.68 11.73 -18.04
CA THR A 205 1.70 10.55 -18.90
C THR A 205 2.18 9.36 -18.05
N TYR A 206 1.54 8.20 -18.22
CA TYR A 206 1.88 6.95 -17.56
C TYR A 206 2.39 5.95 -18.61
N LEU A 207 3.48 5.24 -18.31
CA LEU A 207 4.16 4.32 -19.25
C LEU A 207 4.36 4.95 -20.65
N ASP A 208 4.84 6.20 -20.67
CA ASP A 208 5.19 7.01 -21.85
C ASP A 208 4.06 7.30 -22.87
N SER A 209 2.86 6.77 -22.67
CA SER A 209 1.78 6.87 -23.68
C SER A 209 0.35 7.03 -23.13
N ILE A 210 0.11 6.70 -21.87
CA ILE A 210 -1.25 6.73 -21.29
C ILE A 210 -1.46 8.09 -20.62
N PRO A 211 -2.37 8.96 -21.12
CA PRO A 211 -2.67 10.21 -20.44
C PRO A 211 -3.36 9.90 -19.12
N VAL A 212 -2.85 10.44 -18.01
CA VAL A 212 -3.37 10.20 -16.66
C VAL A 212 -3.67 11.47 -15.88
N TYR A 213 -4.63 11.36 -14.98
CA TYR A 213 -4.87 12.29 -13.89
C TYR A 213 -4.23 11.74 -12.61
N ARG A 214 -3.36 12.52 -11.99
CA ARG A 214 -2.79 12.26 -10.67
C ARG A 214 -3.54 13.07 -9.63
N PHE A 215 -4.45 12.42 -8.91
CA PHE A 215 -5.14 12.99 -7.77
C PHE A 215 -4.36 12.69 -6.50
N LYS A 216 -3.93 13.73 -5.78
CA LYS A 216 -3.15 13.62 -4.55
C LYS A 216 -3.90 14.28 -3.39
N VAL A 217 -4.05 13.55 -2.30
CA VAL A 217 -4.58 14.00 -1.02
C VAL A 217 -3.45 13.89 -0.01
N ALA A 218 -3.04 14.99 0.60
CA ALA A 218 -1.93 15.00 1.55
C ALA A 218 -2.24 15.86 2.76
N VAL A 219 -1.72 15.48 3.92
CA VAL A 219 -1.86 16.27 5.15
C VAL A 219 -1.27 17.66 4.94
N LYS A 220 -2.01 18.69 5.34
CA LYS A 220 -1.57 20.08 5.18
C LYS A 220 -0.26 20.36 5.95
N PRO A 221 0.68 21.10 5.33
CA PRO A 221 2.00 21.32 5.92
C PRO A 221 1.99 22.28 7.12
N ASP A 222 0.98 23.13 7.26
CA ASP A 222 0.84 24.16 8.29
C ASP A 222 0.17 23.67 9.59
N LEU A 223 -0.33 22.43 9.62
CA LEU A 223 -0.90 21.84 10.84
C LEU A 223 0.16 21.63 11.92
N SER A 224 -0.28 21.71 13.19
CA SER A 224 0.56 21.38 14.35
C SER A 224 1.04 19.93 14.29
N SER A 225 2.23 19.65 14.83
CA SER A 225 2.78 18.28 14.88
C SER A 225 1.81 17.30 15.54
N TRP A 226 1.18 17.72 16.64
CA TRP A 226 0.22 16.88 17.34
C TRP A 226 -1.01 16.53 16.50
N THR A 227 -1.53 17.49 15.74
CA THR A 227 -2.62 17.23 14.78
C THR A 227 -2.18 16.26 13.70
N LYS A 228 -0.99 16.48 13.12
CA LYS A 228 -0.43 15.61 12.07
C LYS A 228 -0.27 14.18 12.57
N ASP A 229 0.23 13.98 13.79
CA ASP A 229 0.43 12.65 14.39
C ASP A 229 -0.90 11.91 14.58
N GLY A 230 -1.97 12.63 14.90
CA GLY A 230 -3.33 12.07 15.04
C GLY A 230 -3.97 11.60 13.72
N LEU A 231 -3.50 12.06 12.57
CA LEU A 231 -4.03 11.74 11.23
C LEU A 231 -3.35 10.48 10.69
N MET A 232 -4.12 9.43 10.39
CA MET A 232 -3.54 8.14 10.01
C MET A 232 -2.98 8.11 8.59
N ILE A 233 -3.74 8.61 7.61
CA ILE A 233 -3.29 8.70 6.22
C ILE A 233 -2.47 9.98 6.08
N LYS A 234 -1.20 9.87 5.68
CA LYS A 234 -0.34 11.05 5.45
C LYS A 234 -0.45 11.52 4.02
N GLU A 235 -0.48 10.57 3.08
CA GLU A 235 -0.60 10.82 1.65
C GLU A 235 -1.40 9.70 0.98
N LEU A 236 -2.29 10.07 0.07
CA LEU A 236 -2.97 9.18 -0.86
C LEU A 236 -2.82 9.77 -2.26
N VAL A 237 -2.25 9.00 -3.17
CA VAL A 237 -2.16 9.34 -4.59
C VAL A 237 -2.92 8.29 -5.38
N THR A 238 -3.84 8.72 -6.23
CA THR A 238 -4.55 7.86 -7.17
C THR A 238 -4.31 8.35 -8.58
N ILE A 239 -3.89 7.43 -9.45
CA ILE A 239 -3.67 7.65 -10.87
C ILE A 239 -4.90 7.16 -11.62
N PHE A 240 -5.57 8.04 -12.37
CA PHE A 240 -6.70 7.70 -13.21
C PHE A 240 -6.29 7.83 -14.67
N ASP A 241 -6.69 6.90 -15.52
CA ASP A 241 -6.65 7.05 -16.97
C ASP A 241 -7.60 8.18 -17.41
N GLN A 242 -7.12 9.14 -18.18
CA GLN A 242 -7.95 10.27 -18.63
C GLN A 242 -9.05 9.84 -19.60
N ARG A 243 -8.87 8.72 -20.30
CA ARG A 243 -9.75 8.28 -21.39
C ARG A 243 -11.05 7.69 -20.87
N ASN A 244 -10.98 6.89 -19.81
CA ASN A 244 -12.12 6.15 -19.25
C ASN A 244 -12.32 6.37 -17.74
N PHE A 245 -11.43 7.15 -17.09
CA PHE A 245 -11.47 7.42 -15.65
C PHE A 245 -11.26 6.19 -14.75
N GLU A 246 -10.72 5.11 -15.31
CA GLU A 246 -10.31 3.94 -14.55
C GLU A 246 -9.05 4.23 -13.75
N ILE A 247 -8.98 3.68 -12.54
CA ILE A 247 -7.78 3.84 -11.71
C ILE A 247 -6.70 2.88 -12.22
N LEU A 248 -5.48 3.37 -12.44
CA LEU A 248 -4.30 2.60 -12.87
C LEU A 248 -3.28 2.41 -11.77
N GLY A 249 -3.29 3.26 -10.74
CA GLY A 249 -2.34 3.15 -9.66
C GLY A 249 -2.82 3.83 -8.40
N ARG A 250 -2.37 3.32 -7.26
CA ARG A 250 -2.65 3.91 -5.95
C ARG A 250 -1.43 3.77 -5.05
N TYR A 251 -0.98 4.91 -4.55
CA TYR A 251 0.04 5.00 -3.52
C TYR A 251 -0.59 5.51 -2.22
N VAL A 252 -0.25 4.89 -1.10
CA VAL A 252 -0.70 5.31 0.22
C VAL A 252 0.47 5.32 1.19
N ASP A 253 0.59 6.43 1.92
CA ASP A 253 1.43 6.58 3.11
C ASP A 253 0.53 6.64 4.34
N MET A 254 0.71 5.69 5.26
CA MET A 254 -0.04 5.57 6.49
C MET A 254 0.92 5.50 7.68
N LYS A 255 0.67 6.35 8.66
CA LYS A 255 1.43 6.35 9.91
C LYS A 255 0.53 6.64 11.08
N TYR A 256 0.67 5.83 12.13
CA TYR A 256 -0.12 5.95 13.33
C TYR A 256 0.63 5.40 14.53
N SER A 257 0.64 6.14 15.62
CA SER A 257 1.25 5.71 16.88
C SER A 257 0.31 6.02 18.04
N ASN A 258 0.00 5.01 18.83
CA ASN A 258 -0.69 5.13 20.12
C ASN A 258 -0.18 4.05 21.10
N MET A 259 -0.72 4.02 22.32
CA MET A 259 -0.30 3.06 23.36
C MET A 259 -0.43 1.58 22.95
N LEU A 260 -1.28 1.28 21.96
CA LEU A 260 -1.58 -0.10 21.54
C LEU A 260 -1.01 -0.46 20.17
N PHE A 261 -0.64 0.50 19.33
CA PHE A 261 -0.24 0.27 17.94
C PHE A 261 0.71 1.36 17.49
N ASP A 262 1.85 0.97 16.92
CA ASP A 262 2.72 1.85 16.16
C ASP A 262 2.95 1.24 14.78
N PHE A 263 2.62 1.97 13.72
CA PHE A 263 2.96 1.56 12.37
C PHE A 263 3.31 2.75 11.48
N ASP A 264 4.21 2.47 10.54
CA ASP A 264 4.65 3.39 9.50
C ASP A 264 4.76 2.57 8.22
N VAL A 265 3.85 2.80 7.27
CA VAL A 265 3.58 1.94 6.12
C VAL A 265 3.42 2.76 4.86
N GLN A 266 4.16 2.40 3.83
CA GLN A 266 4.03 2.92 2.48
C GLN A 266 3.71 1.76 1.54
N MET A 267 2.74 1.97 0.65
CA MET A 267 2.33 0.96 -0.32
C MET A 267 2.02 1.61 -1.66
N ASN A 268 2.41 0.95 -2.75
CA ASN A 268 2.03 1.32 -4.11
C ASN A 268 1.50 0.09 -4.83
N ILE A 269 0.36 0.23 -5.51
CA ILE A 269 -0.20 -0.78 -6.39
C ILE A 269 -0.35 -0.14 -7.77
N GLU A 270 0.14 -0.83 -8.78
CA GLU A 270 0.05 -0.45 -10.18
C GLU A 270 -0.67 -1.53 -10.99
N MET A 271 -1.45 -1.09 -11.97
CA MET A 271 -2.22 -1.92 -12.88
C MET A 271 -1.95 -1.47 -14.31
N SER A 272 -2.07 -2.41 -15.23
CA SER A 272 -2.03 -2.14 -16.67
C SER A 272 -3.18 -2.82 -17.37
N TYR A 273 -3.45 -2.38 -18.59
CA TYR A 273 -4.34 -3.07 -19.50
C TYR A 273 -3.62 -4.24 -20.15
N PHE A 274 -4.30 -5.38 -20.18
CA PHE A 274 -3.98 -6.55 -20.98
C PHE A 274 -5.23 -6.80 -21.82
N ASP A 275 -5.14 -6.45 -23.11
CA ASP A 275 -6.31 -6.22 -23.96
C ASP A 275 -7.27 -5.19 -23.31
N GLU A 276 -8.55 -5.52 -23.14
CA GLU A 276 -9.53 -4.66 -22.48
C GLU A 276 -9.60 -4.88 -20.95
N VAL A 277 -8.80 -5.79 -20.40
CA VAL A 277 -8.88 -6.16 -18.99
C VAL A 277 -7.73 -5.53 -18.19
N LYS A 278 -8.10 -4.84 -17.11
CA LYS A 278 -7.15 -4.27 -16.16
C LYS A 278 -6.67 -5.33 -15.16
N LEU A 279 -5.34 -5.51 -15.06
CA LEU A 279 -4.71 -6.47 -14.15
C LEU A 279 -3.55 -5.81 -13.37
N PRO A 280 -3.29 -6.22 -12.11
CA PRO A 280 -2.16 -5.72 -11.33
C PRO A 280 -0.81 -6.08 -11.97
N THR A 281 0.13 -5.14 -12.05
CA THR A 281 1.47 -5.38 -12.64
C THR A 281 2.58 -5.27 -11.62
N LYS A 282 2.47 -4.34 -10.67
CA LYS A 282 3.49 -4.12 -9.64
C LYS A 282 2.85 -3.75 -8.32
N ILE A 283 3.38 -4.31 -7.24
CA ILE A 283 2.98 -4.01 -5.87
C ILE A 283 4.24 -3.82 -5.06
N THR A 284 4.35 -2.68 -4.41
CA THR A 284 5.43 -2.41 -3.48
C THR A 284 4.87 -2.07 -2.13
N TYR A 285 5.58 -2.51 -1.11
CA TYR A 285 5.26 -2.20 0.27
C TYR A 285 6.55 -2.01 1.03
N GLN A 286 6.52 -1.07 1.96
CA GLN A 286 7.54 -0.90 2.97
C GLN A 286 6.86 -0.50 4.26
N GLY A 287 7.17 -1.20 5.36
CA GLY A 287 6.58 -0.78 6.61
C GLY A 287 7.21 -1.37 7.86
N ASN A 288 6.78 -0.77 8.96
CA ASN A 288 7.10 -1.11 10.33
C ASN A 288 5.80 -1.35 11.09
N TRP A 289 5.76 -2.41 11.88
CA TRP A 289 4.64 -2.73 12.77
C TRP A 289 5.17 -3.04 14.15
N ASP A 290 4.89 -2.16 15.11
CA ASP A 290 5.02 -2.46 16.53
C ASP A 290 3.64 -2.73 17.13
N TYR A 291 3.54 -3.86 17.83
CA TYR A 291 2.30 -4.35 18.38
C TYR A 291 2.52 -4.90 19.79
N PRO A 292 1.51 -4.83 20.65
CA PRO A 292 1.69 -5.15 22.06
C PRO A 292 2.15 -6.59 22.22
N PHE A 293 3.08 -6.80 23.14
CA PHE A 293 3.63 -8.11 23.53
C PHE A 293 4.50 -8.79 22.47
N LYS A 294 4.86 -8.09 21.38
CA LYS A 294 5.63 -8.66 20.29
C LYS A 294 6.74 -7.70 19.85
N LYS A 295 7.68 -8.21 19.06
CA LYS A 295 8.81 -7.39 18.58
C LYS A 295 8.34 -6.60 17.37
N GLU A 296 8.74 -5.34 17.30
CA GLU A 296 8.62 -4.52 16.10
C GLU A 296 9.09 -5.29 14.87
N GLU A 297 8.22 -5.38 13.87
CA GLU A 297 8.45 -6.06 12.61
C GLU A 297 8.72 -5.06 11.51
N ARG A 298 9.74 -5.33 10.73
CA ARG A 298 10.21 -4.45 9.66
C ARG A 298 10.37 -5.26 8.39
N ALA A 299 9.59 -4.92 7.38
CA ALA A 299 9.61 -5.65 6.10
C ALA A 299 9.38 -4.73 4.91
N SER A 300 9.83 -5.19 3.75
CA SER A 300 9.51 -4.58 2.46
C SER A 300 9.29 -5.66 1.41
N PHE A 301 8.36 -5.43 0.50
CA PHE A 301 7.96 -6.37 -0.54
C PHE A 301 7.97 -5.67 -1.90
N LEU A 302 8.38 -6.42 -2.93
CA LEU A 302 8.12 -6.11 -4.33
C LEU A 302 7.51 -7.36 -4.95
N VAL A 303 6.30 -7.23 -5.49
CA VAL A 303 5.62 -8.26 -6.28
C VAL A 303 5.43 -7.71 -7.68
N VAL A 304 5.90 -8.45 -8.68
CA VAL A 304 5.74 -8.09 -10.09
C VAL A 304 5.00 -9.21 -10.80
N HIS A 305 3.93 -8.87 -11.50
CA HIS A 305 3.21 -9.80 -12.36
C HIS A 305 3.55 -9.55 -13.82
N LYS A 306 3.84 -10.62 -14.54
CA LYS A 306 4.26 -10.60 -15.94
C LYS A 306 3.57 -11.70 -16.73
N ASP A 307 3.64 -11.59 -18.04
CA ASP A 307 3.26 -12.65 -18.98
C ASP A 307 1.82 -13.15 -18.81
N TYR A 308 0.88 -12.23 -18.55
CA TYR A 308 -0.53 -12.56 -18.51
C TYR A 308 -0.99 -13.11 -19.87
N LYS A 309 -1.62 -14.29 -19.82
CA LYS A 309 -2.28 -14.92 -20.96
C LYS A 309 -3.63 -15.43 -20.49
N LEU A 310 -4.68 -15.16 -21.25
CA LEU A 310 -5.99 -15.69 -20.93
C LEU A 310 -5.90 -17.22 -20.84
N GLY A 311 -6.28 -17.75 -19.68
CA GLY A 311 -6.33 -19.19 -19.47
C GLY A 311 -7.45 -19.77 -20.31
N THR A 312 -7.24 -20.96 -20.86
CA THR A 312 -8.29 -21.63 -21.65
C THR A 312 -9.44 -22.18 -20.79
N GLY A 313 -9.39 -22.01 -19.47
CA GLY A 313 -10.42 -22.46 -18.54
C GLY A 313 -10.69 -23.97 -18.62
N LYS A 314 -11.71 -24.40 -17.89
CA LYS A 314 -12.52 -25.57 -18.23
C LYS A 314 -13.90 -25.05 -18.63
#